data_AF-A0A3N4JDV1-F1
#
_entry.id   AF-A0A3N4JDV1-F1
#
_cell.length_a   1.000
_cell.length_b   1.000
_cell.length_c   1.000
_cell.angle_alpha   90.00
_cell.angle_beta   90.00
_cell.angle_gamma   90.00
#
_symmetry.space_group_name_H-M   'P 1'
#
loop_
_entity.id
_entity.type
_entity.pdbx_description
1 polymer ?
#
loop_
_entity_poly.entity_id
_entity_poly.type
_entity_poly.pdbx_seq_one_letter_code
_entity_poly.pdbx_strand_id
1 'polypeptide(L)'
;MTTTAQPPLTPTPSTTTTSATPNPSPVPSKNPLPLSAYQEGQVRDLYYARVRGLCSEEIKQFADCARNRTISATWACRAERKRMNSCMVAHATQENHDLAREEWFRRRMERRRLKGDEPGAQVEVVKGRRRTEGVTEVKSARL
;
A
#
# COMPACT_ATOMS: atom_id res chain seq x y z
N MET A 1 37.77 -16.85 29.54
CA MET A 1 38.69 -15.74 29.22
C MET A 1 39.49 -16.12 27.98
N THR A 2 39.05 -15.70 26.79
CA THR A 2 39.94 -15.62 25.62
C THR A 2 39.41 -14.51 24.71
N THR A 3 40.09 -13.37 24.81
CA THR A 3 39.99 -12.20 23.94
C THR A 3 40.59 -12.55 22.58
N THR A 4 39.93 -12.12 21.51
CA THR A 4 40.60 -11.82 20.24
C THR A 4 40.09 -10.48 19.75
N ALA A 5 41.04 -9.57 19.52
CA ALA A 5 40.83 -8.18 19.17
C ALA A 5 41.38 -7.88 17.76
N GLN A 6 40.55 -7.19 16.96
CA GLN A 6 40.82 -6.14 15.94
C GLN A 6 41.73 -6.45 14.71
N PRO A 7 41.64 -5.70 13.57
CA PRO A 7 41.30 -4.27 13.43
C PRO A 7 40.37 -3.84 12.26
N PRO A 8 39.98 -2.53 12.20
CA PRO A 8 39.29 -1.89 11.07
C PRO A 8 40.28 -1.19 10.11
N LEU A 9 40.02 -1.20 8.79
CA LEU A 9 40.73 -0.36 7.82
C LEU A 9 39.80 0.15 6.69
N THR A 10 40.19 1.33 6.21
CA THR A 10 39.50 2.46 5.57
C THR A 10 39.55 2.41 4.01
N PRO A 11 39.09 3.44 3.26
CA PRO A 11 38.54 3.36 1.91
C PRO A 11 39.58 3.51 0.79
N THR A 12 39.21 3.18 -0.45
CA THR A 12 39.97 3.54 -1.67
C THR A 12 39.06 3.50 -2.91
N PRO A 13 39.45 4.07 -4.06
CA PRO A 13 38.89 5.31 -4.58
C PRO A 13 38.14 5.13 -5.92
N SER A 14 37.50 6.22 -6.34
CA SER A 14 36.76 6.40 -7.59
C SER A 14 37.55 6.04 -8.85
N THR A 15 36.92 5.30 -9.77
CA THR A 15 37.26 5.33 -11.20
C THR A 15 36.05 5.79 -12.00
N THR A 16 36.10 7.05 -12.40
CA THR A 16 35.29 7.67 -13.46
C THR A 16 35.72 7.11 -14.81
N THR A 17 34.79 6.65 -15.66
CA THR A 17 34.88 6.58 -17.15
C THR A 17 33.47 6.22 -17.66
N THR A 18 32.66 7.20 -18.07
CA THR A 18 32.45 7.67 -19.46
C THR A 18 31.21 7.06 -20.12
N SER A 19 30.18 7.91 -20.21
CA SER A 19 29.26 8.10 -21.33
C SER A 19 28.48 6.90 -21.89
N ALA A 20 27.23 6.76 -21.44
CA ALA A 20 26.13 6.29 -22.28
C ALA A 20 24.83 7.03 -21.88
N THR A 21 24.20 7.62 -22.89
CA THR A 21 22.94 8.38 -22.94
C THR A 21 21.89 7.99 -21.89
N PRO A 22 21.38 8.92 -21.03
CA PRO A 22 20.22 8.63 -20.20
C PRO A 22 18.94 8.71 -21.05
N ASN A 23 18.41 7.54 -21.40
CA ASN A 23 17.03 7.41 -21.85
C ASN A 23 16.11 7.77 -20.65
N PRO A 24 15.21 8.76 -20.74
CA PRO A 24 14.34 9.13 -19.63
C PRO A 24 13.22 8.07 -19.47
N SER A 25 13.53 6.93 -18.85
CA SER A 25 12.50 6.04 -18.34
C SER A 25 11.65 6.81 -17.31
N PRO A 26 10.31 6.89 -17.44
CA PRO A 26 9.49 7.85 -16.71
C PRO A 26 9.13 7.43 -15.27
N VAL A 27 9.89 6.52 -14.65
CA VAL A 27 9.65 6.13 -13.25
C VAL A 27 10.89 6.43 -12.40
N PRO A 28 10.85 7.45 -11.53
CA PRO A 28 11.99 7.85 -10.74
C PRO A 28 12.22 6.86 -9.59
N SER A 29 13.41 6.25 -9.63
CA SER A 29 14.20 5.65 -8.54
C SER A 29 13.53 4.61 -7.64
N LYS A 30 14.30 3.58 -7.27
CA LYS A 30 13.95 2.43 -6.41
C LYS A 30 13.51 2.80 -4.98
N ASN A 31 13.26 4.08 -4.71
CA ASN A 31 12.67 4.58 -3.48
C ASN A 31 11.35 5.28 -3.82
N PRO A 32 10.19 4.60 -3.67
CA PRO A 32 8.90 5.19 -3.98
C PRO A 32 8.67 6.43 -3.11
N LEU A 33 8.00 7.44 -3.67
CA LEU A 33 7.61 8.62 -2.89
C LEU A 33 6.87 8.19 -1.62
N PRO A 34 7.26 8.67 -0.43
CA PRO A 34 6.64 8.27 0.82
C PRO A 34 5.18 8.72 0.81
N LEU A 35 4.27 7.75 0.86
CA LEU A 35 2.84 7.97 0.97
C LEU A 35 2.46 8.12 2.44
N SER A 36 1.40 8.87 2.73
CA SER A 36 0.85 8.86 4.09
C SER A 36 0.20 7.50 4.39
N ALA A 37 0.13 7.10 5.66
CA ALA A 37 -0.45 5.82 6.07
C ALA A 37 -1.86 5.56 5.50
N TYR A 38 -2.68 6.62 5.39
CA TYR A 38 -3.99 6.53 4.77
C TYR A 38 -3.92 6.23 3.26
N GLN A 39 -2.98 6.86 2.54
CA GLN A 39 -2.77 6.64 1.11
C GLN A 39 -2.24 5.22 0.83
N GLU A 40 -1.35 4.72 1.69
CA GLU A 40 -0.88 3.34 1.63
C GLU A 40 -2.01 2.32 1.86
N GLY A 41 -2.96 2.65 2.74
CA GLY A 41 -4.19 1.87 2.89
C GLY A 41 -4.97 1.76 1.57
N GLN A 42 -5.15 2.88 0.86
CA GLN A 42 -5.83 2.88 -0.44
C GLN A 42 -5.07 2.06 -1.50
N VAL A 43 -3.74 2.13 -1.54
CA VAL A 43 -2.93 1.28 -2.43
C VAL A 43 -3.12 -0.20 -2.08
N ARG A 44 -3.13 -0.51 -0.78
CA ARG A 44 -3.31 -1.87 -0.28
C ARG A 44 -4.70 -2.44 -0.63
N ASP A 45 -5.74 -1.61 -0.64
CA ASP A 45 -7.07 -2.01 -1.09
C ASP A 45 -7.08 -2.39 -2.58
N LEU A 46 -6.41 -1.60 -3.43
CA LEU A 46 -6.27 -1.91 -4.86
C LEU A 46 -5.47 -3.19 -5.09
N TYR A 47 -4.41 -3.37 -4.32
CA TYR A 47 -3.59 -4.58 -4.33
C TYR A 47 -4.43 -5.82 -3.98
N TYR A 48 -5.17 -5.79 -2.88
CA TYR A 48 -6.01 -6.93 -2.51
C TYR A 48 -7.17 -7.16 -3.49
N ALA A 49 -7.75 -6.10 -4.06
CA ALA A 49 -8.76 -6.23 -5.11
C ALA A 49 -8.20 -6.95 -6.35
N ARG A 50 -6.97 -6.61 -6.77
CA ARG A 50 -6.28 -7.26 -7.89
C ARG A 50 -6.01 -8.73 -7.60
N VAL A 51 -5.42 -9.04 -6.44
CA VAL A 51 -5.10 -10.43 -6.04
C VAL A 51 -6.37 -11.27 -5.96
N ARG A 52 -7.47 -10.73 -5.42
CA ARG A 52 -8.77 -11.42 -5.41
C ARG A 52 -9.35 -11.63 -6.81
N GLY A 53 -9.10 -10.70 -7.74
CA GLY A 53 -9.46 -10.87 -9.14
C GLY A 53 -8.73 -12.03 -9.82
N LEU A 54 -7.44 -12.20 -9.53
CA LEU A 54 -6.63 -13.32 -10.04
C LEU A 54 -7.10 -14.66 -9.45
N CYS A 55 -7.39 -14.70 -8.15
CA CYS A 55 -7.83 -15.90 -7.42
C CYS A 55 -9.35 -16.10 -7.38
N SER A 56 -10.07 -15.58 -8.39
CA SER A 56 -11.54 -15.54 -8.36
C SER A 56 -12.17 -16.94 -8.33
N GLU A 57 -11.56 -17.93 -8.96
CA GLU A 57 -12.06 -19.31 -9.04
C GLU A 57 -11.97 -20.03 -7.68
N GLU A 58 -10.85 -19.89 -6.98
CA GLU A 58 -10.67 -20.47 -5.65
C GLU A 58 -11.57 -19.79 -4.62
N ILE A 59 -11.78 -18.48 -4.75
CA ILE A 59 -12.72 -17.72 -3.90
C ILE A 59 -14.16 -18.19 -4.13
N LYS A 60 -14.56 -18.44 -5.39
CA LYS A 60 -15.90 -18.96 -5.71
C LYS A 60 -16.14 -20.33 -5.08
N GLN A 61 -15.20 -21.26 -5.21
CA GLN A 61 -15.32 -22.60 -4.61
C GLN A 61 -15.46 -22.53 -3.08
N PHE A 62 -14.68 -21.65 -2.43
CA PHE A 62 -14.83 -21.40 -0.99
C PHE A 62 -16.21 -20.82 -0.66
N ALA A 63 -16.69 -19.85 -1.44
CA ALA A 63 -18.01 -19.25 -1.27
C ALA A 63 -19.14 -20.27 -1.49
N ASP A 64 -19.03 -21.18 -2.46
CA ASP A 64 -20.00 -22.24 -2.72
C ASP A 64 -20.10 -23.20 -1.52
N CYS A 65 -18.96 -23.60 -0.94
CA CYS A 65 -18.95 -24.43 0.26
C CYS A 65 -19.53 -23.72 1.49
N ALA A 66 -19.25 -22.42 1.64
CA ALA A 66 -19.64 -21.61 2.79
C ALA A 66 -21.10 -21.11 2.73
N ARG A 67 -21.72 -21.02 1.55
CA ARG A 67 -23.09 -20.49 1.37
C ARG A 67 -24.13 -21.11 2.29
N ASN A 68 -24.01 -22.41 2.58
CA ASN A 68 -24.98 -23.16 3.39
C ASN A 68 -24.49 -23.48 4.81
N ARG A 69 -23.34 -22.92 5.23
CA ARG A 69 -22.69 -23.26 6.51
C ARG A 69 -22.23 -22.00 7.21
N THR A 70 -23.03 -21.44 8.11
CA THR A 70 -22.67 -20.23 8.86
C THR A 70 -21.75 -20.52 10.04
N ILE A 71 -22.09 -21.54 10.83
CA ILE A 71 -21.35 -21.91 12.05
C ILE A 71 -20.23 -22.90 11.72
N SER A 72 -20.45 -23.80 10.75
CA SER A 72 -19.54 -24.91 10.45
C SER A 72 -18.61 -24.72 9.25
N ALA A 73 -18.60 -23.56 8.59
CA ALA A 73 -17.76 -23.34 7.41
C ALA A 73 -16.25 -23.48 7.70
N THR A 74 -15.77 -23.03 8.86
CA THR A 74 -14.33 -22.99 9.17
C THR A 74 -13.68 -24.38 9.18
N TRP A 75 -14.40 -25.40 9.64
CA TRP A 75 -13.95 -26.79 9.65
C TRP A 75 -14.39 -27.54 8.38
N ALA A 76 -15.65 -27.39 7.95
CA ALA A 76 -16.18 -28.13 6.81
C ALA A 76 -15.56 -27.70 5.46
N CYS A 77 -15.25 -26.41 5.29
CA CYS A 77 -14.67 -25.84 4.07
C CYS A 77 -13.16 -25.60 4.20
N ARG A 78 -12.48 -26.36 5.06
CA ARG A 78 -11.04 -26.16 5.35
C ARG A 78 -10.18 -26.40 4.10
N ALA A 79 -10.58 -27.31 3.22
CA ALA A 79 -9.84 -27.63 2.00
C ALA A 79 -9.90 -26.47 1.00
N GLU A 80 -11.09 -25.93 0.75
CA GLU A 80 -11.33 -24.80 -0.16
C GLU A 80 -10.67 -23.54 0.39
N ARG A 81 -10.77 -23.30 1.71
CA ARG A 81 -10.07 -22.18 2.37
C ARG A 81 -8.56 -22.25 2.18
N LYS A 82 -7.96 -23.44 2.24
CA LYS A 82 -6.52 -23.63 2.00
C LYS A 82 -6.15 -23.35 0.54
N ARG A 83 -6.95 -23.82 -0.43
CA ARG A 83 -6.72 -23.56 -1.86
C ARG A 83 -6.76 -22.06 -2.16
N MET A 84 -7.81 -21.37 -1.68
CA MET A 84 -7.94 -19.91 -1.80
C MET A 84 -6.76 -19.17 -1.18
N ASN A 85 -6.36 -19.53 0.03
CA ASN A 85 -5.21 -18.90 0.69
C ASN A 85 -3.89 -19.18 -0.06
N SER A 86 -3.72 -20.38 -0.60
CA SER A 86 -2.53 -20.73 -1.39
C SER A 86 -2.41 -19.84 -2.63
N CYS A 87 -3.51 -19.62 -3.35
CA CYS A 87 -3.52 -18.71 -4.49
C CYS A 87 -3.19 -17.27 -4.07
N MET A 88 -3.85 -16.77 -3.02
CA MET A 88 -3.63 -15.40 -2.55
C MET A 88 -2.18 -15.16 -2.12
N VAL A 89 -1.54 -16.14 -1.48
CA VAL A 89 -0.11 -16.07 -1.10
C VAL A 89 0.81 -16.16 -2.31
N ALA A 90 0.48 -17.00 -3.30
CA ALA A 90 1.27 -17.09 -4.54
C ALA A 90 1.30 -15.77 -5.33
N HIS A 91 0.18 -15.04 -5.35
CA HIS A 91 0.08 -13.73 -5.98
C HIS A 91 0.41 -12.57 -5.02
N ALA A 92 0.82 -12.85 -3.79
CA ALA A 92 1.22 -11.81 -2.83
C ALA A 92 2.64 -11.30 -3.10
N THR A 93 2.93 -10.90 -4.34
CA THR A 93 4.24 -10.47 -4.80
C THR A 93 4.41 -8.96 -4.71
N GLN A 94 5.67 -8.52 -4.55
CA GLN A 94 6.03 -7.10 -4.58
C GLN A 94 5.62 -6.44 -5.92
N GLU A 95 5.77 -7.17 -7.03
CA GLU A 95 5.34 -6.72 -8.36
C GLU A 95 3.84 -6.35 -8.39
N ASN A 96 2.96 -7.19 -7.82
CA ASN A 96 1.54 -6.89 -7.73
C ASN A 96 1.27 -5.64 -6.88
N HIS A 97 2.07 -5.42 -5.84
CA HIS A 97 1.97 -4.24 -4.99
C HIS A 97 2.43 -2.97 -5.72
N ASP A 98 3.49 -3.05 -6.52
CA ASP A 98 4.01 -1.93 -7.30
C ASP A 98 3.04 -1.53 -8.43
N LEU A 99 2.46 -2.51 -9.14
CA LEU A 99 1.38 -2.26 -10.10
C LEU A 99 0.16 -1.59 -9.45
N ALA A 100 -0.21 -2.00 -8.23
CA ALA A 100 -1.30 -1.36 -7.49
C ALA A 100 -0.96 0.09 -7.11
N ARG A 101 0.32 0.36 -6.77
CA ARG A 101 0.81 1.71 -6.47
C ARG A 101 0.79 2.59 -7.73
N GLU A 102 1.24 2.08 -8.86
CA GLU A 102 1.18 2.78 -10.17
C GLU A 102 -0.26 3.11 -10.55
N GLU A 103 -1.17 2.15 -10.41
CA GLU A 103 -2.60 2.33 -10.67
C GLU A 103 -3.21 3.40 -9.75
N TRP A 104 -2.84 3.41 -8.46
CA TRP A 104 -3.27 4.44 -7.53
C TRP A 104 -2.79 5.84 -7.96
N PHE A 105 -1.51 5.96 -8.32
CA PHE A 105 -0.96 7.21 -8.83
C PHE A 105 -1.65 7.65 -10.12
N ARG A 106 -1.90 6.72 -11.06
CA ARG A 106 -2.63 6.98 -12.31
C ARG A 106 -4.02 7.54 -12.03
N ARG A 107 -4.81 6.89 -11.17
CA ARG A 107 -6.16 7.36 -10.77
C ARG A 107 -6.14 8.73 -10.11
N ARG A 108 -5.11 9.02 -9.31
CA ARG A 108 -4.94 10.31 -8.65
C ARG A 108 -4.60 11.43 -9.64
N MET A 109 -3.72 11.16 -10.60
CA MET A 109 -3.39 12.10 -11.66
C MET A 109 -4.59 12.37 -12.56
N GLU A 110 -5.35 11.33 -12.91
CA GLU A 110 -6.57 11.46 -13.70
C GLU A 110 -7.60 12.34 -13.01
N ARG A 111 -7.85 12.12 -11.71
CA ARG A 111 -8.75 12.97 -10.92
C ARG A 111 -8.31 14.44 -10.88
N ARG A 112 -7.00 14.70 -10.92
CA ARG A 112 -6.47 16.07 -10.99
C ARG A 112 -6.65 16.70 -12.37
N ARG A 113 -6.49 15.92 -13.44
CA ARG A 113 -6.74 16.39 -14.82
C ARG A 113 -8.21 16.74 -15.03
N LEU A 114 -9.11 15.84 -14.65
CA LEU A 114 -10.57 16.07 -14.74
C LEU A 114 -11.02 17.32 -13.99
N LYS A 115 -10.42 17.60 -12.83
CA LYS A 115 -10.72 18.79 -12.02
C LYS A 115 -10.04 20.07 -12.52
N GLY A 116 -8.93 19.95 -13.24
CA GLY A 116 -8.20 21.08 -13.83
C GLY A 116 -8.80 21.58 -15.14
N ASP A 117 -9.56 20.73 -15.84
CA ASP A 117 -10.31 21.08 -17.05
C ASP A 117 -11.63 21.81 -16.74
N GLU A 118 -12.09 21.79 -15.48
CA GLU A 118 -13.11 22.74 -15.01
C GLU A 118 -12.46 24.14 -14.84
N PRO A 119 -12.87 25.18 -15.59
CA PRO A 119 -12.21 26.49 -15.64
C PRO A 119 -12.47 27.35 -14.37
N GLY A 120 -12.23 26.80 -13.17
CA GLY A 120 -12.44 27.48 -11.89
C GLY A 120 -11.79 26.85 -10.65
N ALA A 121 -11.01 25.78 -10.75
CA ALA A 121 -10.45 25.10 -9.57
C ALA A 121 -9.14 25.74 -9.09
N GLN A 122 -9.25 26.95 -8.54
CA GLN A 122 -8.22 27.58 -7.73
C GLN A 122 -7.83 26.70 -6.53
N VAL A 123 -6.52 26.49 -6.40
CA VAL A 123 -5.87 25.85 -5.26
C VAL A 123 -5.95 26.80 -4.08
N GLU A 124 -7.06 26.78 -3.34
CA GLU A 124 -7.10 27.42 -2.03
C GLU A 124 -6.30 26.57 -1.04
N VAL A 125 -5.05 26.97 -0.83
CA VAL A 125 -4.27 26.58 0.34
C VAL A 125 -4.97 27.19 1.56
N VAL A 126 -5.90 26.45 2.16
CA VAL A 126 -6.55 26.86 3.42
C VAL A 126 -5.48 26.94 4.51
N LYS A 127 -5.00 28.16 4.71
CA LYS A 127 -4.12 28.56 5.79
C LYS A 127 -4.90 28.55 7.10
N GLY A 128 -4.51 27.65 8.00
CA GLY A 128 -4.58 27.86 9.45
C GLY A 128 -5.94 27.65 10.13
N ARG A 129 -6.01 26.62 10.97
CA ARG A 129 -6.82 26.69 12.20
C ARG A 129 -6.03 26.10 13.36
N ARG A 130 -5.45 26.99 14.19
CA ARG A 130 -5.01 26.64 15.54
C ARG A 130 -6.21 26.10 16.29
N ARG A 131 -6.14 24.84 16.72
CA ARG A 131 -7.13 24.23 17.62
C ARG A 131 -6.77 24.72 19.01
N THR A 132 -7.53 25.67 19.53
CA THR A 132 -7.45 26.07 20.94
C THR A 132 -7.83 24.87 21.79
N GLU A 133 -6.93 24.47 22.68
CA GLU A 133 -7.18 23.52 23.74
C GLU A 133 -8.21 24.11 24.72
N GLY A 134 -9.16 23.29 25.14
CA GLY A 134 -10.27 23.68 26.00
C GLY A 134 -11.13 22.47 26.31
N VAL A 135 -10.52 21.44 26.90
CA VAL A 135 -11.22 20.35 27.57
C VAL A 135 -10.82 20.43 29.03
N THR A 136 -11.72 20.92 29.87
CA THR A 136 -12.05 20.39 31.20
C THR A 136 -13.19 21.23 31.77
N GLU A 137 -14.41 20.70 31.75
CA GLU A 137 -15.32 20.86 32.90
C GLU A 137 -16.28 19.67 32.88
N VAL A 138 -16.32 19.01 34.03
CA VAL A 138 -16.87 17.69 34.32
C VAL A 138 -18.39 17.74 34.35
N LYS A 139 -19.03 16.86 33.57
CA LYS A 139 -20.45 16.53 33.73
C LYS A 139 -20.58 15.61 34.94
N SER A 140 -20.86 16.17 36.12
CA SER A 140 -21.34 15.39 37.26
C SER A 140 -22.20 16.24 38.20
N ALA A 141 -23.51 16.24 37.96
CA ALA A 141 -24.56 16.30 38.99
C ALA A 141 -25.91 16.14 38.28
N ARG A 142 -26.44 14.92 38.30
CA ARG A 142 -27.90 14.70 38.24
C ARG A 142 -28.45 15.10 39.62
N LEU A 143 -29.35 16.07 39.64
CA LEU A 143 -30.50 16.06 40.56
C LEU A 143 -31.76 16.07 39.68
#